data_AF-A0A5C7LWG2-F1
#
_entry.id   AF-A0A5C7LWG2-F1
#
_cell.length_a   1.000
_cell.length_b   1.000
_cell.length_c   1.000
_cell.angle_alpha   90.00
_cell.angle_beta   90.00
_cell.angle_gamma   90.00
#
_symmetry.space_group_name_H-M   'P 1'
#
loop_
_entity.id
_entity.type
_entity.pdbx_description
1 polymer ?
#
loop_
_entity_poly.entity_id
_entity_poly.type
_entity_poly.pdbx_seq_one_letter_code
_entity_poly.pdbx_strand_id
1 'polypeptide(L)'
;MTRFRRIWHPISAWEEMASPMWEGSSCSLENAIAFTGDHIAYGKAMARVVEEWPISCENALTNYNINRQAWIGHAAAALEIGAAEKVTRKAWGMLNERQRTLANREAARHIGLWEERFIESRGLHEDVGGSLLFGGDTRLRAG
;
A
#
# COMPACT_ATOMS: atom_id res chain seq x y z
N MET A 1 3.69 10.06 11.27
CA MET A 1 3.93 9.21 10.09
C MET A 1 5.37 9.40 9.67
N THR A 2 6.19 8.39 9.88
CA THR A 2 7.59 8.38 9.45
C THR A 2 7.62 8.25 7.92
N ARG A 3 8.39 9.12 7.27
CA ARG A 3 8.52 9.14 5.80
C ARG A 3 9.73 8.28 5.42
N PHE A 4 9.52 7.21 4.67
CA PHE A 4 10.63 6.38 4.20
C PHE A 4 11.49 7.12 3.17
N ARG A 5 12.79 6.83 3.17
CA ARG A 5 13.67 7.20 2.05
C ARG A 5 13.17 6.47 0.81
N ARG A 6 13.00 7.19 -0.30
CA ARG A 6 12.60 6.61 -1.58
C ARG A 6 13.59 5.53 -2.00
N ILE A 7 13.07 4.34 -2.29
CA ILE A 7 13.80 3.23 -2.89
C ILE A 7 13.52 3.24 -4.39
N TRP A 8 14.57 2.98 -5.16
CA TRP A 8 14.50 2.93 -6.61
C TRP A 8 14.95 1.55 -7.06
N HIS A 9 14.15 0.92 -7.92
CA HIS A 9 14.48 -0.35 -8.57
C HIS A 9 14.46 -0.17 -10.08
N PRO A 10 15.33 -0.85 -10.86
CA PRO A 10 15.26 -0.78 -12.32
C PRO A 10 13.89 -1.30 -12.81
N ILE A 11 13.34 -0.65 -13.85
CA ILE A 11 11.99 -0.97 -14.37
C ILE A 11 11.84 -2.45 -14.77
N SER A 12 12.92 -3.09 -15.22
CA SER A 12 12.92 -4.51 -15.59
C SER A 12 12.71 -5.47 -14.41
N ALA A 13 12.85 -4.99 -13.17
CA ALA A 13 12.63 -5.77 -11.96
C ALA A 13 11.22 -5.59 -11.37
N TRP A 14 10.44 -4.63 -11.87
CA TRP A 14 9.11 -4.33 -11.33
C TRP A 14 8.11 -5.40 -11.79
N GLU A 15 7.45 -6.07 -10.84
CA GLU A 15 6.47 -7.11 -11.14
C GLU A 15 5.28 -6.56 -11.94
N GLU A 16 4.90 -5.29 -11.70
CA GLU A 16 3.81 -4.63 -12.43
C GLU A 16 4.09 -4.53 -13.95
N MET A 17 5.34 -4.57 -14.40
CA MET A 17 5.70 -4.48 -15.83
C MET A 17 5.38 -5.76 -16.60
N ALA A 18 5.27 -6.90 -15.92
CA ALA A 18 4.79 -8.15 -16.50
C ALA A 18 3.25 -8.27 -16.50
N SER A 19 2.56 -7.28 -15.92
CA SER A 19 1.11 -7.26 -15.77
C SER A 19 0.42 -6.37 -16.82
N PRO A 20 -0.91 -6.49 -17.00
CA PRO A 20 -1.68 -5.60 -17.86
C PRO A 20 -1.85 -4.16 -17.33
N MET A 21 -1.21 -3.80 -16.21
CA MET A 21 -1.43 -2.53 -15.51
C MET A 21 -1.21 -1.32 -16.41
N TRP A 22 -0.18 -1.34 -17.25
CA TRP A 22 0.16 -0.20 -18.10
C TRP A 22 -0.51 -0.27 -19.47
N GLU A 23 -0.62 -1.47 -20.05
CA GLU A 23 -1.14 -1.69 -21.40
C GLU A 23 -1.83 -3.07 -21.51
N GLY A 24 -2.69 -3.25 -22.51
CA GLY A 24 -3.24 -4.58 -22.84
C GLY A 24 -4.36 -5.07 -21.93
N SER A 25 -5.28 -4.19 -21.49
CA SER A 25 -6.44 -4.57 -20.69
C SER A 25 -7.28 -5.65 -21.37
N SER A 26 -7.44 -6.81 -20.72
CA SER A 26 -8.38 -7.86 -21.11
C SER A 26 -9.75 -7.70 -20.45
N CYS A 27 -9.81 -6.91 -19.37
CA CYS A 27 -11.04 -6.65 -18.62
C CYS A 27 -11.98 -5.64 -19.32
N SER A 28 -13.28 -5.92 -19.29
CA SER A 28 -14.32 -4.93 -19.64
C SER A 28 -14.46 -3.85 -18.57
N LEU A 29 -15.06 -2.71 -18.95
CA LEU A 29 -15.30 -1.62 -18.00
C LEU A 29 -16.33 -2.03 -16.93
N GLU A 30 -17.35 -2.78 -17.31
CA GLU A 30 -18.41 -3.26 -16.42
C GLU A 30 -17.84 -4.15 -15.32
N ASN A 31 -16.95 -5.08 -15.68
CA ASN A 31 -16.27 -5.95 -14.73
C ASN A 31 -15.35 -5.14 -13.81
N ALA A 32 -14.64 -4.14 -14.34
CA ALA A 32 -13.80 -3.26 -13.53
C ALA A 32 -14.62 -2.42 -12.55
N ILE A 33 -15.81 -1.93 -12.94
CA ILE A 33 -16.74 -1.22 -12.04
C ILE A 33 -17.24 -2.16 -10.93
N ALA A 34 -17.67 -3.37 -11.29
CA ALA A 34 -18.14 -4.35 -10.33
C ALA A 34 -17.06 -4.70 -9.31
N PHE A 35 -15.84 -4.97 -9.79
CA PHE A 35 -14.70 -5.33 -8.94
C PHE A 35 -14.27 -4.17 -8.03
N THR A 36 -14.02 -2.98 -8.59
CA THR A 36 -13.57 -1.83 -7.78
C THR A 36 -14.67 -1.30 -6.84
N GLY A 37 -15.94 -1.60 -7.13
CA GLY A 37 -17.08 -1.29 -6.30
C GLY A 37 -17.32 -2.25 -5.13
N ASP A 38 -16.72 -3.46 -5.16
CA ASP A 38 -16.70 -4.41 -4.04
C ASP A 38 -15.38 -4.26 -3.27
N HIS A 39 -15.41 -3.45 -2.21
CA HIS A 39 -14.21 -3.20 -1.42
C HIS A 39 -13.63 -4.46 -0.76
N ILE A 40 -14.42 -5.51 -0.53
CA ILE A 40 -13.92 -6.74 0.11
C ILE A 40 -13.06 -7.52 -0.90
N ALA A 41 -13.58 -7.74 -2.11
CA ALA A 41 -12.82 -8.38 -3.18
C ALA A 41 -11.61 -7.53 -3.58
N TYR A 42 -11.80 -6.22 -3.72
CA TYR A 42 -10.75 -5.31 -4.11
C TYR A 42 -9.62 -5.22 -3.06
N GLY A 43 -9.98 -5.17 -1.77
CA GLY A 43 -9.03 -5.19 -0.66
C GLY A 43 -8.23 -6.50 -0.62
N LYS A 44 -8.86 -7.67 -0.82
CA LYS A 44 -8.12 -8.95 -0.92
C LYS A 44 -7.07 -8.92 -2.02
N ALA A 45 -7.38 -8.34 -3.18
CA ALA A 45 -6.40 -8.18 -4.25
C ALA A 45 -5.27 -7.20 -3.89
N MET A 46 -5.55 -6.11 -3.15
CA MET A 46 -4.49 -5.23 -2.62
C MET A 46 -3.58 -5.97 -1.62
N ALA A 47 -4.13 -6.89 -0.82
CA ALA A 47 -3.34 -7.78 0.04
C ALA A 47 -2.37 -8.63 -0.78
N ARG A 48 -2.86 -9.22 -1.87
CA ARG A 48 -2.05 -10.01 -2.80
C ARG A 48 -0.95 -9.19 -3.45
N VAL A 49 -1.22 -7.95 -3.87
CA VAL A 49 -0.17 -7.06 -4.41
C VAL A 49 0.97 -6.87 -3.42
N VAL A 50 0.66 -6.63 -2.14
CA VAL A 50 1.66 -6.45 -1.08
C VAL A 50 2.55 -7.69 -0.89
N GLU A 51 2.03 -8.88 -1.17
CA GLU A 51 2.73 -10.15 -1.00
C GLU A 51 3.46 -10.60 -2.28
N GLU A 52 2.82 -10.42 -3.43
CA GLU A 52 3.28 -10.93 -4.72
C GLU A 52 4.20 -9.95 -5.45
N TRP A 53 4.08 -8.63 -5.21
CA TRP A 53 4.82 -7.58 -5.92
C TRP A 53 5.75 -6.75 -5.01
N PRO A 54 6.67 -7.38 -4.26
CA PRO A 54 7.50 -6.69 -3.28
C PRO A 54 8.38 -5.59 -3.88
N ILE A 55 8.96 -5.77 -5.07
CA ILE A 55 9.88 -4.78 -5.69
C ILE A 55 9.08 -3.55 -6.14
N SER A 56 7.97 -3.76 -6.83
CA SER A 56 7.04 -2.71 -7.22
C SER A 56 6.49 -1.97 -6.00
N CYS A 57 6.13 -2.67 -4.92
CA CYS A 57 5.71 -2.06 -3.66
C CYS A 57 6.80 -1.18 -3.05
N GLU A 58 8.05 -1.66 -2.94
CA GLU A 58 9.15 -0.82 -2.43
C GLU A 58 9.32 0.46 -3.27
N ASN A 59 9.28 0.34 -4.60
CA ASN A 59 9.45 1.48 -5.49
C ASN A 59 8.28 2.49 -5.40
N ALA A 60 7.04 2.01 -5.37
CA ALA A 60 5.84 2.85 -5.39
C ALA A 60 5.44 3.38 -4.01
N LEU A 61 5.47 2.54 -2.96
CA LEU A 61 4.98 2.89 -1.64
C LEU A 61 5.95 3.77 -0.83
N THR A 62 7.25 3.75 -1.18
CA THR A 62 8.23 4.73 -0.69
C THR A 62 8.26 6.03 -1.52
N ASN A 63 7.53 6.09 -2.63
CA ASN A 63 7.42 7.29 -3.48
C ASN A 63 6.24 8.17 -3.05
N TYR A 64 6.48 9.11 -2.16
CA TYR A 64 5.45 10.04 -1.67
C TYR A 64 5.03 11.12 -2.69
N ASN A 65 5.59 11.12 -3.90
CA ASN A 65 5.19 12.03 -4.97
C ASN A 65 4.08 11.44 -5.87
N ILE A 66 3.63 10.20 -5.60
CA ILE A 66 2.49 9.57 -6.30
C ILE A 66 1.33 9.34 -5.33
N ASN A 67 0.12 9.20 -5.88
CA ASN A 67 -1.02 8.75 -5.10
C ASN A 67 -0.90 7.23 -4.84
N ARG A 68 -0.34 6.88 -3.68
CA ARG A 68 -0.09 5.48 -3.27
C ARG A 68 -1.37 4.64 -3.20
N GLN A 69 -2.49 5.24 -2.79
CA GLN A 69 -3.79 4.54 -2.75
C GLN A 69 -4.29 4.24 -4.16
N ALA A 70 -4.15 5.18 -5.11
CA ALA A 70 -4.48 4.92 -6.50
C ALA A 70 -3.57 3.84 -7.10
N TRP A 71 -2.25 3.90 -6.83
CA TRP A 71 -1.30 2.92 -7.33
C TRP A 71 -1.62 1.50 -6.87
N ILE A 72 -1.83 1.26 -5.56
CA ILE A 72 -2.14 -0.09 -5.06
C ILE A 72 -3.49 -0.60 -5.60
N GLY A 73 -4.43 0.30 -5.85
CA GLY A 73 -5.70 -0.04 -6.51
C GLY A 73 -5.52 -0.45 -7.97
N HIS A 74 -4.72 0.30 -8.74
CA HIS A 74 -4.40 -0.06 -10.12
C HIS A 74 -3.69 -1.40 -10.20
N ALA A 75 -2.72 -1.64 -9.31
CA ALA A 75 -2.00 -2.90 -9.19
C ALA A 75 -2.96 -4.06 -8.87
N ALA A 76 -3.87 -3.87 -7.92
CA ALA A 76 -4.86 -4.89 -7.53
C ALA A 76 -5.80 -5.25 -8.70
N ALA A 77 -6.26 -4.26 -9.46
CA ALA A 77 -7.10 -4.49 -10.63
C ALA A 77 -6.34 -5.18 -11.77
N ALA A 78 -5.07 -4.85 -11.98
CA ALA A 78 -4.22 -5.53 -12.95
C ALA A 78 -3.96 -6.99 -12.56
N LEU A 79 -3.65 -7.24 -11.29
CA LEU A 79 -3.35 -8.58 -10.76
C LEU A 79 -4.56 -9.50 -10.77
N GLU A 80 -5.73 -9.01 -10.35
CA GLU A 80 -6.91 -9.87 -10.13
C GLU A 80 -7.75 -10.07 -11.38
N ILE A 81 -7.98 -9.00 -12.14
CA ILE A 81 -8.93 -9.00 -13.27
C ILE A 81 -8.29 -8.63 -14.60
N GLY A 82 -6.99 -8.35 -14.65
CA GLY A 82 -6.29 -7.97 -15.88
C GLY A 82 -6.72 -6.61 -16.43
N ALA A 83 -7.13 -5.68 -15.56
CA ALA A 83 -7.53 -4.33 -15.95
C ALA A 83 -6.33 -3.38 -15.99
N ALA A 84 -6.15 -2.66 -17.09
CA ALA A 84 -5.16 -1.59 -17.18
C ALA A 84 -5.60 -0.36 -16.35
N GLU A 85 -4.62 0.46 -15.94
CA GLU A 85 -4.80 1.69 -15.15
C GLU A 85 -5.88 2.61 -15.73
N LYS A 86 -5.88 2.80 -17.05
CA LYS A 86 -6.89 3.57 -17.79
C LYS A 86 -8.31 3.07 -17.52
N VAL A 87 -8.51 1.75 -17.53
CA VAL A 87 -9.83 1.13 -17.31
C VAL A 87 -10.21 1.24 -15.85
N THR A 88 -9.27 0.97 -14.94
CA THR A 88 -9.48 1.09 -13.48
C THR A 88 -9.86 2.52 -13.08
N ARG A 89 -9.22 3.55 -13.65
CA ARG A 89 -9.59 4.96 -13.43
C ARG A 89 -10.98 5.30 -13.93
N LYS A 90 -11.33 4.80 -15.12
CA LYS A 90 -12.67 5.00 -15.67
C LYS A 90 -13.72 4.34 -14.77
N ALA A 91 -13.45 3.12 -14.30
CA ALA A 91 -14.31 2.42 -13.35
C ALA A 91 -14.45 3.18 -12.02
N TRP A 92 -13.35 3.67 -11.46
CA TRP A 92 -13.32 4.47 -10.24
C TRP A 92 -14.21 5.72 -10.32
N GLY A 93 -14.23 6.38 -11.49
CA GLY A 93 -15.08 7.53 -11.75
C GLY A 93 -16.58 7.22 -11.71
N MET A 94 -16.98 5.96 -11.90
CA MET A 94 -18.38 5.51 -11.89
C MET A 94 -18.85 5.08 -10.50
N LEU A 95 -17.94 4.92 -9.54
CA LEU A 95 -18.30 4.51 -8.18
C LEU A 95 -19.08 5.61 -7.46
N ASN A 96 -19.93 5.22 -6.51
CA ASN A 96 -20.50 6.18 -5.57
C ASN A 96 -19.50 6.53 -4.45
N GLU A 97 -19.82 7.55 -3.65
CA GLU A 97 -18.94 8.01 -2.58
C GLU A 97 -18.65 6.91 -1.54
N ARG A 98 -19.68 6.16 -1.11
CA ARG A 98 -19.52 5.07 -0.14
C ARG A 98 -18.55 4.00 -0.64
N GLN A 99 -18.67 3.60 -1.91
CA GLN A 99 -17.75 2.63 -2.54
C GLN A 99 -16.31 3.15 -2.53
N ARG A 100 -16.08 4.40 -2.95
CA ARG A 100 -14.76 5.03 -2.92
C ARG A 100 -14.18 5.12 -1.51
N THR A 101 -15.00 5.52 -0.52
CA THR A 101 -14.56 5.60 0.87
C THR A 101 -14.14 4.23 1.41
N LEU A 102 -14.91 3.18 1.14
CA LEU A 102 -14.58 1.83 1.60
C LEU A 102 -13.33 1.29 0.89
N ALA A 103 -13.21 1.46 -0.42
CA ALA A 103 -12.02 1.07 -1.17
C ALA A 103 -10.76 1.83 -0.70
N ASN A 104 -10.85 3.14 -0.43
CA ASN A 104 -9.74 3.93 0.11
C ASN A 104 -9.32 3.46 1.51
N ARG A 105 -10.27 3.00 2.34
CA ARG A 105 -9.95 2.42 3.66
C ARG A 105 -9.16 1.12 3.51
N GLU A 106 -9.53 0.26 2.58
CA GLU A 106 -8.76 -0.97 2.28
C GLU A 106 -7.36 -0.63 1.75
N ALA A 107 -7.25 0.33 0.83
CA ALA A 107 -5.96 0.79 0.33
C ALA A 107 -5.07 1.32 1.45
N ALA A 108 -5.61 2.17 2.34
CA ALA A 108 -4.89 2.68 3.49
C ALA A 108 -4.43 1.56 4.44
N ARG A 109 -5.30 0.58 4.71
CA ARG A 109 -5.00 -0.57 5.56
C ARG A 109 -3.85 -1.40 4.99
N HIS A 110 -3.88 -1.71 3.71
CA HIS A 110 -2.84 -2.53 3.07
C HIS A 110 -1.51 -1.80 2.92
N ILE A 111 -1.53 -0.50 2.67
CA ILE A 111 -0.33 0.32 2.73
C ILE A 111 0.25 0.27 4.14
N GLY A 112 -0.54 0.51 5.19
CA GLY A 112 -0.07 0.45 6.58
C GLY A 112 0.55 -0.90 6.95
N LEU A 113 -0.10 -2.02 6.58
CA LEU A 113 0.45 -3.35 6.79
C LEU A 113 1.77 -3.59 6.05
N TRP A 114 1.90 -3.09 4.82
CA TRP A 114 3.16 -3.13 4.10
C TRP A 114 4.24 -2.30 4.80
N GLU A 115 3.91 -1.10 5.28
CA GLU A 115 4.83 -0.21 6.00
C GLU A 115 5.35 -0.86 7.31
N GLU A 116 4.48 -1.52 8.08
CA GLU A 116 4.84 -2.28 9.29
C GLU A 116 5.83 -3.40 8.97
N ARG A 117 5.51 -4.26 8.00
CA ARG A 117 6.40 -5.34 7.54
C ARG A 117 7.73 -4.81 7.01
N PHE A 118 7.69 -3.68 6.30
CA PHE A 118 8.86 -3.03 5.74
C PHE A 118 9.79 -2.50 6.84
N ILE A 119 9.23 -1.91 7.90
CA ILE A 119 9.97 -1.48 9.09
C ILE A 119 10.65 -2.67 9.78
N GLU A 120 9.90 -3.74 10.04
CA GLU A 120 10.40 -4.95 10.71
C GLU A 120 11.57 -5.59 9.95
N SER A 121 11.39 -5.78 8.63
CA SER A 121 12.42 -6.40 7.77
C SER A 121 13.72 -5.61 7.68
N ARG A 122 13.68 -4.30 7.93
CA ARG A 122 14.86 -3.41 7.89
C ARG A 122 15.43 -3.14 9.30
N GLY A 123 14.82 -3.69 10.34
CA GLY A 123 15.19 -3.41 11.73
C GLY A 123 14.99 -1.93 12.10
N LEU A 124 14.11 -1.21 11.38
CA LEU A 124 13.86 0.22 11.58
C LEU A 124 12.88 0.44 12.73
N HIS A 125 13.08 -0.20 13.89
CA HIS A 125 12.32 0.19 15.06
C HIS A 125 12.77 1.60 15.47
N GLU A 126 11.90 2.60 15.28
CA GLU A 126 12.03 3.83 16.05
C GLU A 126 11.95 3.42 17.52
N ASP A 127 13.03 3.65 18.25
CA ASP A 127 13.07 3.60 19.70
C ASP A 127 12.08 4.67 20.19
N VAL A 128 10.80 4.30 20.29
CA VAL A 128 9.77 5.15 20.89
C VAL A 128 10.16 5.27 22.35
N GLY A 129 10.86 6.38 22.64
CA GLY A 129 11.60 6.61 23.86
C GLY A 129 10.89 6.09 25.09
N GLY A 130 11.60 5.24 25.83
CA GLY A 130 11.24 4.86 27.19
C GLY A 130 11.12 6.11 28.06
N SER A 131 9.94 6.72 28.07
CA SER A 131 9.50 7.56 29.16
C SER A 131 8.80 6.66 30.16
N LEU A 132 9.57 5.92 30.95
CA LEU A 132 9.11 5.28 32.18
C LEU A 132 10.32 5.01 33.09
N LEU A 133 10.42 5.84 34.14
CA LEU A 133 11.05 5.57 35.45
C LEU A 133 12.60 5.46 35.41
N PHE A 134 13.42 6.13 36.23
CA PHE A 134 13.42 6.21 37.68
C PHE A 134 14.24 7.43 38.15
N GLY A 135 13.58 8.46 38.69
CA GLY A 135 14.24 9.43 39.57
C GLY A 135 14.33 8.86 40.98
N GLY A 136 15.21 7.87 41.19
CA GLY A 136 15.48 7.30 42.50
C GLY A 136 16.16 8.31 43.41
N ASP A 137 15.45 8.71 44.46
CA ASP A 137 15.96 9.49 45.58
C ASP A 137 17.04 8.69 46.34
N THR A 138 18.31 9.04 46.17
CA THR A 138 19.39 8.60 47.08
C THR A 138 19.90 9.79 47.87
N ARG A 139 19.17 10.16 48.93
CA ARG A 139 19.75 10.91 50.05
C ARG A 139 20.36 9.97 51.09
N LEU A 140 21.69 9.92 51.04
CA LEU A 140 22.63 10.03 52.16
C LEU A 140 22.35 9.18 53.41
N ARG A 141 23.10 8.08 53.56
CA ARG A 141 23.54 7.58 54.86
C ARG A 141 24.83 8.27 55.27
N ALA A 142 24.79 9.05 56.34
CA ALA A 142 25.95 9.39 57.15
C ALA A 142 25.54 9.19 58.63
N GLY A 143 26.15 8.19 59.24
CA GLY A 143 26.01 7.80 60.64
C GLY A 143 27.13 6.84 60.96
#